data_AF-A0A428J998-F1
#
_entry.id   AF-A0A428J998-F1
#
_cell.length_a   1.000
_cell.length_b   1.000
_cell.length_c   1.000
_cell.angle_alpha   90.00
_cell.angle_beta   90.00
_cell.angle_gamma   90.00
#
_symmetry.space_group_name_H-M   'P 1'
#
loop_
_entity.id
_entity.type
_entity.pdbx_description
1 polymer ?
#
loop_
_entity_poly.entity_id
_entity_poly.type
_entity_poly.pdbx_seq_one_letter_code
_entity_poly.pdbx_strand_id
1 'polypeptide(L)' 'MDEKLDALLEKYTELMVGDTTEELKQKLEVYALYSHIAKSMPPLVKHWHELYPDTKEEMKRLFHEIKQMNEAHRNKE' A
#
# COMPACT_ATOMS: atom_id res chain seq x y z
N MET A 1 1.00 -2.45 -21.61
CA MET A 1 0.25 -1.64 -20.61
C MET A 1 0.85 -1.89 -19.24
N ASP A 2 1.10 -3.17 -18.94
CA ASP A 2 1.74 -3.64 -17.71
C ASP A 2 3.12 -3.01 -17.46
N GLU A 3 4.00 -2.92 -18.46
CA GLU A 3 5.32 -2.27 -18.30
C GLU A 3 5.23 -0.78 -17.93
N LYS A 4 4.19 -0.08 -18.43
CA LYS A 4 3.97 1.34 -18.10
C LYS A 4 3.42 1.50 -16.68
N LEU A 5 2.63 0.53 -16.22
CA LEU A 5 2.11 0.50 -14.86
C LEU A 5 3.20 0.11 -13.87
N ASP A 6 4.05 -0.85 -14.21
CA ASP A 6 5.20 -1.24 -13.38
C ASP A 6 6.17 -0.07 -13.21
N ALA A 7 6.51 0.65 -14.28
CA ALA A 7 7.33 1.86 -14.19
C ALA A 7 6.68 2.96 -13.31
N LEU A 8 5.34 3.09 -13.36
CA LEU A 8 4.62 4.01 -12.46
C LEU A 8 4.71 3.56 -11.01
N LEU A 9 4.52 2.27 -10.74
CA LEU A 9 4.57 1.69 -9.41
C LEU A 9 5.99 1.75 -8.83
N GLU A 10 7.01 1.52 -9.65
CA GLU A 10 8.42 1.68 -9.29
C GLU A 10 8.68 3.12 -8.83
N LYS A 11 8.32 4.12 -9.64
CA LYS A 11 8.53 5.52 -9.25
C LYS A 11 7.70 5.94 -8.04
N TYR A 12 6.47 5.43 -7.92
CA TYR A 12 5.62 5.66 -6.77
C TYR A 12 6.25 5.11 -5.48
N THR A 13 6.84 3.91 -5.56
CA THR A 13 7.53 3.26 -4.44
C THR A 13 8.78 4.04 -4.06
N GLU A 14 9.61 4.42 -5.03
CA GLU A 14 10.79 5.27 -4.80
C GLU A 14 10.42 6.57 -4.06
N LEU A 15 9.40 7.29 -4.52
CA LEU A 15 8.98 8.55 -3.90
C LEU A 15 8.37 8.35 -2.50
N MET A 16 7.74 7.21 -2.25
CA MET A 16 7.08 6.92 -0.98
C MET A 16 8.04 6.43 0.10
N VAL A 17 9.02 5.60 -0.25
CA VAL A 17 9.86 4.90 0.74
C VAL A 17 11.36 4.90 0.43
N GLY A 18 11.77 5.49 -0.69
CA GLY A 18 13.19 5.65 -1.06
C GLY A 18 13.85 4.40 -1.64
N ASP A 19 13.06 3.39 -2.00
CA ASP A 19 13.54 2.09 -2.50
C ASP A 19 12.53 1.55 -3.54
N THR A 20 12.95 0.60 -4.36
CA THR A 20 12.19 0.03 -5.49
C THR A 20 12.19 -1.50 -5.52
N THR A 21 12.54 -2.16 -4.41
CA THR A 21 12.46 -3.62 -4.33
C THR A 21 11.06 -4.14 -4.68
N GLU A 22 11.02 -5.34 -5.27
CA GLU A 22 9.78 -5.98 -5.71
C GLU A 22 8.78 -6.17 -4.56
N GLU A 23 9.27 -6.50 -3.35
CA GLU A 23 8.43 -6.62 -2.15
C GLU A 23 7.75 -5.29 -1.80
N LEU A 24 8.48 -4.17 -1.90
CA LEU A 24 7.93 -2.85 -1.60
C LEU A 24 6.94 -2.40 -2.66
N LYS A 25 7.21 -2.66 -3.94
CA LYS A 25 6.24 -2.42 -5.01
C LYS A 25 4.91 -3.14 -4.72
N GLN A 26 4.96 -4.43 -4.36
CA GLN A 26 3.77 -5.21 -4.02
C GLN A 26 3.02 -4.65 -2.80
N LYS A 27 3.75 -4.27 -1.73
CA LYS A 27 3.13 -3.64 -0.55
C LYS A 27 2.43 -2.32 -0.91
N LEU A 28 3.06 -1.49 -1.72
CA LEU A 28 2.51 -0.19 -2.13
C LEU A 28 1.35 -0.34 -3.10
N GLU A 29 1.35 -1.37 -3.95
CA GLU A 29 0.22 -1.73 -4.82
C GLU A 29 -1.01 -2.14 -3.98
N VAL A 30 -0.83 -3.08 -3.05
CA VAL A 30 -1.91 -3.50 -2.13
C VAL A 30 -2.43 -2.32 -1.32
N TYR A 31 -1.53 -1.49 -0.78
CA TYR A 31 -1.88 -0.28 -0.06
C TYR A 31 -2.70 0.70 -0.90
N ALA A 32 -2.28 0.97 -2.13
CA ALA A 32 -2.96 1.91 -3.03
C ALA A 32 -4.35 1.40 -3.42
N LEU A 33 -4.44 0.11 -3.78
CA LEU A 33 -5.70 -0.52 -4.14
C LEU A 33 -6.67 -0.56 -2.95
N TYR A 34 -6.23 -1.05 -1.80
CA TYR A 34 -7.05 -1.12 -0.60
C TYR A 34 -7.49 0.28 -0.16
N SER A 35 -6.58 1.26 -0.16
CA SER A 35 -6.91 2.66 0.17
C SER A 35 -7.98 3.24 -0.75
N HIS A 36 -7.90 2.93 -2.05
CA HIS A 36 -8.89 3.37 -3.02
C HIS A 36 -10.26 2.72 -2.78
N ILE A 37 -10.30 1.40 -2.58
CA ILE A 37 -11.56 0.66 -2.32
C ILE A 37 -12.18 1.09 -1.00
N ALA A 38 -11.40 1.28 0.07
CA ALA A 38 -11.90 1.73 1.36
C ALA A 38 -12.56 3.12 1.29
N LYS A 39 -12.07 4.00 0.42
CA LYS A 39 -12.66 5.34 0.19
C LYS A 39 -13.87 5.31 -0.75
N SER A 40 -13.79 4.53 -1.83
CA SER A 40 -14.81 4.50 -2.89
C SER A 40 -15.97 3.56 -2.58
N MET A 41 -15.72 2.46 -1.88
CA MET A 41 -16.70 1.42 -1.54
C MET A 41 -16.52 0.88 -0.10
N PRO A 42 -16.76 1.70 0.94
CA PRO A 42 -16.70 1.25 2.33
C PRO A 42 -17.52 -0.02 2.65
N PRO A 43 -18.74 -0.23 2.09
CA PRO A 43 -19.50 -1.46 2.32
C PRO A 43 -18.78 -2.73 1.85
N LEU A 44 -18.02 -2.65 0.75
CA LEU A 44 -17.27 -3.78 0.22
C LEU A 44 -16.12 -4.16 1.16
N VAL A 45 -15.38 -3.18 1.64
CA VAL A 45 -14.31 -3.41 2.64
C VAL A 45 -14.89 -3.98 3.94
N LYS A 46 -16.05 -3.49 4.38
CA LYS A 46 -16.74 -4.03 5.55
C LYS A 46 -17.09 -5.52 5.36
N HIS A 47 -17.70 -5.86 4.22
CA HIS A 47 -18.05 -7.23 3.89
C HIS A 47 -16.80 -8.14 3.83
N TRP A 48 -15.72 -7.66 3.23
CA TRP A 48 -14.46 -8.39 3.17
C TRP A 48 -13.86 -8.66 4.57
N HIS A 49 -13.89 -7.68 5.48
CA HIS A 49 -13.47 -7.88 6.87
C HIS A 49 -14.37 -8.86 7.64
N GLU A 50 -15.66 -8.91 7.33
CA GLU A 50 -16.58 -9.89 7.95
C GLU A 50 -16.28 -11.32 7.48
N LEU A 51 -15.88 -11.50 6.22
CA LEU A 51 -15.45 -12.78 5.67
C LEU A 51 -14.09 -13.22 6.19
N TYR A 52 -13.17 -12.28 6.40
CA TYR A 52 -11.80 -12.53 6.83
C TYR A 52 -11.41 -11.60 7.99
N PRO A 53 -11.73 -11.97 9.24
CA PRO A 53 -11.55 -11.09 10.41
C PRO A 53 -10.13 -10.58 10.61
N ASP A 54 -9.13 -11.38 10.22
CA ASP A 54 -7.71 -11.07 10.39
C ASP A 54 -7.20 -9.99 9.42
N THR A 55 -7.87 -9.83 8.28
CA THR A 55 -7.43 -8.89 7.22
C THR A 55 -7.47 -7.44 7.68
N LYS A 56 -8.36 -7.10 8.62
CA LYS A 56 -8.39 -5.76 9.22
C LYS A 56 -7.10 -5.43 9.96
N GLU A 57 -6.55 -6.38 10.71
CA GLU A 57 -5.30 -6.19 11.44
C GLU A 57 -4.09 -6.25 10.51
N GLU A 58 -4.13 -7.09 9.47
CA GLU A 58 -3.11 -7.10 8.40
C GLU A 58 -2.99 -5.75 7.70
N MET A 59 -4.11 -5.16 7.30
CA MET A 59 -4.11 -3.85 6.64
C MET A 59 -3.61 -2.76 7.59
N LYS A 60 -3.96 -2.79 8.89
CA LYS A 60 -3.38 -1.87 9.86
C LYS A 60 -1.87 -1.99 9.96
N ARG A 61 -1.32 -3.22 9.99
CA ARG A 61 0.13 -3.46 10.02
C ARG A 61 0.80 -2.92 8.76
N LEU A 62 0.24 -3.20 7.58
CA LEU A 62 0.75 -2.68 6.30
C LEU A 62 0.80 -1.15 6.27
N PHE A 63 -0.29 -0.49 6.69
CA PHE A 63 -0.34 0.99 6.74
C PHE A 63 0.68 1.56 7.71
N HIS A 64 0.86 0.90 8.86
CA HIS A 64 1.84 1.32 9.85
C HIS A 64 3.27 1.17 9.33
N GLU A 65 3.59 0.04 8.70
CA GLU A 65 4.90 -0.22 8.09
C GLU A 65 5.24 0.81 7.01
N ILE A 66 4.32 1.04 6.05
CA ILE A 66 4.51 2.04 5.00
C ILE A 66 4.69 3.45 5.59
N LYS A 67 3.93 3.79 6.63
CA LYS A 67 4.08 5.07 7.32
C LYS A 67 5.47 5.21 7.95
N GLN A 68 5.94 4.19 8.68
CA GLN A 68 7.27 4.21 9.29
C GLN A 68 8.37 4.35 8.23
N MET A 69 8.25 3.62 7.13
CA MET A 69 9.18 3.72 6.01
C MET A 69 9.20 5.10 5.36
N ASN A 70 8.03 5.68 5.12
CA ASN A 70 7.91 7.03 4.57
C ASN A 70 8.52 8.08 5.51
N GLU A 71 8.24 7.99 6.81
CA GLU A 71 8.83 8.88 7.81
C GLU A 71 10.35 8.71 7.87
N ALA A 72 10.86 7.48 7.82
CA ALA A 72 12.29 7.20 7.79
C ALA A 72 12.96 7.71 6.51
N HIS A 73 12.28 7.67 5.37
CA HIS A 73 12.76 8.25 4.11
C HIS A 73 12.80 9.78 4.19
N ARG A 74 11.69 10.41 4.60
CA ARG A 74 11.58 11.87 4.72
C ARG A 74 12.54 12.50 5.73
N ASN A 75 12.95 11.76 6.75
CA ASN A 75 13.91 12.23 7.76
C ASN A 75 15.38 12.08 7.32
N LYS A 76 15.65 11.43 6.19
CA LYS A 76 16.99 11.29 5.59
C LYS A 76 17.29 12.35 4.52
N GLU A 77 16.27 13.05 4.03
CA GLU A 77 16.36 14.19 3.10
C GLU A 77 16.42 15.53 3.85
#